data_AF-A0A7C7CWE0-F1
#
_entry.id   AF-A0A7C7CWE0-F1
#
_cell.length_a   1.000
_cell.length_b   1.000
_cell.length_c   1.000
_cell.angle_alpha   90.00
_cell.angle_beta   90.00
_cell.angle_gamma   90.00
#
_symmetry.space_group_name_H-M   'P 1'
#
loop_
_entity.id
_entity.type
_entity.pdbx_description
1 polymer ?
#
loop_
_entity_poly.entity_id
_entity_poly.type
_entity_poly.pdbx_seq_one_letter_code
_entity_poly.pdbx_strand_id
1 'polypeptide(L)'
;VEEWGKVPVIAKDTPGFIVNRIARPFYGEAIRMLEEGIANVPTIDWAMKEFGGFKMGPFELMDFIGNDINYEVTSTVFKEFFYDPRYKPSFTQKRMVEANRLGRKTGIGYYNYNDEAANLEPERNDALGQYLMDRILIMLINEAADALYLHIATRDDIDMAMTKGVNYPKGLLTWADERGIDVCLNALEELQSEYGEDRYRPSPIFKKMLRKGEQFYP
;
A
#
# COMPACT_ATOMS: atom_id res chain seq x y z
N VAL A 1 9.90 25.26 -10.76
CA VAL A 1 8.94 24.38 -10.05
C VAL A 1 8.73 24.85 -8.62
N GLU A 2 9.79 25.18 -7.88
CA GLU A 2 9.66 25.75 -6.52
C GLU A 2 8.89 27.07 -6.50
N GLU A 3 9.08 27.93 -7.50
CA GLU A 3 8.30 29.17 -7.69
C GLU A 3 6.78 28.94 -7.88
N TRP A 4 6.35 27.69 -8.15
CA TRP A 4 4.93 27.32 -8.26
C TRP A 4 4.35 26.80 -6.94
N GLY A 5 5.09 26.90 -5.83
CA GLY A 5 4.70 26.36 -4.53
C GLY A 5 4.62 24.83 -4.52
N LYS A 6 5.33 24.16 -5.44
CA LYS A 6 5.43 22.71 -5.52
C LYS A 6 6.73 22.24 -4.91
N VAL A 7 6.69 21.09 -4.25
CA VAL A 7 7.85 20.43 -3.69
C VAL A 7 8.29 19.34 -4.65
N PRO A 8 9.41 19.51 -5.39
CA PRO A 8 9.88 18.50 -6.33
C PRO A 8 10.55 17.34 -5.58
N VAL A 9 10.46 16.14 -6.16
CA VAL A 9 11.23 14.95 -5.78
C VAL A 9 11.97 14.43 -7.01
N ILE A 10 13.17 13.87 -6.81
CA ILE A 10 13.96 13.30 -7.91
C ILE A 10 13.83 11.78 -7.88
N ALA A 11 13.52 11.20 -9.02
CA ALA A 11 13.41 9.75 -9.20
C ALA A 11 14.11 9.30 -10.49
N LYS A 12 14.68 8.09 -10.47
CA LYS A 12 15.05 7.38 -11.69
C LYS A 12 13.80 7.03 -12.49
N ASP A 13 13.98 6.94 -13.80
CA ASP A 13 12.95 6.47 -14.72
C ASP A 13 12.80 4.95 -14.61
N THR A 14 11.88 4.52 -13.75
CA THR A 14 11.51 3.12 -13.54
C THR A 14 10.00 3.00 -13.51
N PRO A 15 9.42 1.85 -13.90
CA PRO A 15 7.97 1.63 -13.88
C PRO A 15 7.32 2.09 -12.56
N GLY A 16 6.35 3.01 -12.66
CA GLY A 16 5.63 3.58 -11.51
C GLY A 16 6.37 4.63 -10.67
N PHE A 17 7.60 5.02 -11.04
CA PHE A 17 8.45 5.97 -10.32
C PHE A 17 8.49 5.68 -8.80
N ILE A 18 8.17 6.66 -7.95
CA ILE A 18 8.07 6.50 -6.49
C ILE A 18 6.62 6.16 -6.12
N VAL A 19 5.70 7.11 -6.33
CA VAL A 19 4.34 7.07 -5.76
C VAL A 19 3.53 5.88 -6.26
N ASN A 20 3.45 5.67 -7.57
CA ASN A 20 2.57 4.63 -8.12
C ASN A 20 3.07 3.23 -7.77
N ARG A 21 4.39 3.04 -7.70
CA ARG A 21 5.04 1.82 -7.24
C ARG A 21 4.74 1.54 -5.77
N ILE A 22 5.11 2.46 -4.88
CA ILE A 22 5.04 2.26 -3.43
C ILE A 22 3.59 2.19 -2.93
N ALA A 23 2.64 2.82 -3.62
CA ALA A 23 1.24 2.74 -3.24
C ALA A 23 0.56 1.40 -3.58
N ARG A 24 1.16 0.52 -4.42
CA ARG A 24 0.50 -0.73 -4.86
C ARG A 24 0.10 -1.66 -3.69
N PRO A 25 0.95 -1.90 -2.68
CA PRO A 25 0.57 -2.76 -1.56
C PRO A 25 -0.62 -2.24 -0.75
N PHE A 26 -0.86 -0.93 -0.71
CA PHE A 26 -2.03 -0.36 -0.02
C PHE A 26 -3.34 -0.97 -0.52
N TYR A 27 -3.45 -1.15 -1.84
CA TYR A 27 -4.62 -1.74 -2.49
C TYR A 27 -4.54 -3.26 -2.50
N GLY A 28 -3.41 -3.81 -2.95
CA GLY A 28 -3.26 -5.25 -3.17
C GLY A 28 -3.39 -6.06 -1.89
N GLU A 29 -2.82 -5.57 -0.79
CA GLU A 29 -2.88 -6.27 0.49
C GLU A 29 -4.25 -6.17 1.15
N ALA A 30 -4.92 -5.03 1.02
CA ALA A 30 -6.32 -4.87 1.46
C ALA A 30 -7.25 -5.86 0.75
N ILE A 31 -7.14 -5.98 -0.58
CA ILE A 31 -7.96 -6.92 -1.34
C ILE A 31 -7.60 -8.37 -0.98
N ARG A 32 -6.32 -8.67 -0.74
CA ARG A 32 -5.91 -10.02 -0.32
C ARG A 32 -6.53 -10.42 1.02
N MET A 33 -6.51 -9.53 2.01
CA MET A 33 -7.15 -9.78 3.31
C MET A 33 -8.67 -9.95 3.19
N LEU A 34 -9.31 -9.22 2.27
CA LEU A 34 -10.73 -9.41 1.94
C LEU A 34 -10.98 -10.78 1.29
N GLU A 35 -10.15 -11.20 0.34
CA GLU A 35 -10.24 -12.50 -0.34
C GLU A 35 -10.00 -13.69 0.61
N GLU A 36 -9.13 -13.51 1.60
CA GLU A 36 -8.86 -14.49 2.67
C GLU A 36 -9.98 -14.54 3.73
N GLY A 37 -10.94 -13.61 3.69
CA GLY A 37 -12.04 -13.54 4.65
C GLY A 37 -11.64 -13.07 6.05
N ILE A 38 -10.50 -12.39 6.17
CA ILE A 38 -9.98 -11.88 7.46
C ILE A 38 -10.88 -10.76 8.00
N ALA A 39 -11.29 -9.85 7.12
CA ALA A 39 -12.11 -8.71 7.49
C ALA A 39 -12.93 -8.21 6.29
N ASN A 40 -14.06 -7.58 6.59
CA ASN A 40 -14.88 -6.94 5.56
C ASN A 40 -14.27 -5.59 5.11
N VAL A 41 -14.79 -5.06 3.99
CA VAL A 41 -14.34 -3.80 3.39
C VAL A 41 -14.33 -2.63 4.40
N PRO A 42 -15.45 -2.29 5.09
CA PRO A 42 -15.46 -1.25 6.10
C PRO A 42 -14.45 -1.42 7.23
N THR A 43 -14.24 -2.65 7.72
CA THR A 43 -13.29 -2.95 8.81
C THR A 43 -11.86 -2.64 8.39
N ILE A 44 -11.44 -3.04 7.19
CA ILE A 44 -10.10 -2.76 6.66
C ILE A 44 -9.89 -1.25 6.46
N ASP A 45 -10.90 -0.56 5.92
CA ASP A 45 -10.85 0.89 5.74
C ASP A 45 -10.81 1.63 7.08
N TRP A 46 -11.60 1.20 8.06
CA TRP A 46 -11.56 1.72 9.42
C TRP A 46 -10.18 1.52 10.06
N ALA A 47 -9.61 0.32 9.97
CA ALA A 47 -8.30 0.01 10.53
C ALA A 47 -7.20 0.94 10.01
N MET A 48 -7.17 1.17 8.69
CA MET A 48 -6.19 2.07 8.07
C MET A 48 -6.39 3.53 8.52
N LYS A 49 -7.63 3.97 8.73
CA LYS A 49 -7.92 5.33 9.19
C LYS A 49 -7.61 5.52 10.68
N GLU A 50 -8.08 4.62 11.53
CA GLU A 50 -8.01 4.71 12.99
C GLU A 50 -6.57 4.51 13.51
N PHE A 51 -5.94 3.40 13.13
CA PHE A 51 -4.61 3.03 13.65
C PHE A 51 -3.48 3.61 12.78
N GLY A 52 -3.73 3.74 11.48
CA GLY A 52 -2.74 4.24 10.53
C GLY A 52 -2.76 5.75 10.34
N GLY A 53 -3.85 6.44 10.68
CA GLY A 53 -4.02 7.88 10.46
C GLY A 53 -4.20 8.27 8.99
N PHE A 54 -4.47 7.31 8.10
CA PHE A 54 -4.72 7.61 6.68
C PHE A 54 -6.04 8.38 6.53
N LYS A 55 -6.11 9.31 5.57
CA LYS A 55 -7.34 10.11 5.34
C LYS A 55 -8.51 9.28 4.78
N MET A 56 -8.20 8.25 3.99
CA MET A 56 -9.15 7.33 3.40
C MET A 56 -8.60 5.92 3.51
N GLY A 57 -9.49 4.94 3.68
CA GLY A 57 -9.11 3.54 3.58
C GLY A 57 -8.85 3.12 2.13
N PRO A 58 -8.21 1.96 1.91
CA PRO A 58 -7.89 1.44 0.58
C PRO A 58 -9.11 1.25 -0.32
N PHE A 59 -10.24 0.78 0.19
CA PHE A 59 -11.44 0.54 -0.63
C PHE A 59 -12.17 1.84 -0.98
N GLU A 60 -12.33 2.75 -0.01
CA GLU A 60 -12.84 4.11 -0.21
C GLU A 60 -12.00 4.86 -1.25
N LEU A 61 -10.68 4.73 -1.18
CA LEU A 61 -9.76 5.38 -2.13
C LEU A 61 -9.86 4.76 -3.52
N MET A 62 -9.96 3.44 -3.63
CA MET A 62 -10.17 2.78 -4.94
C MET A 62 -11.49 3.20 -5.59
N ASP A 63 -12.57 3.27 -4.82
CA ASP A 63 -13.87 3.71 -5.32
C ASP A 63 -13.91 5.21 -5.65
N PHE A 64 -13.09 6.01 -4.98
CA PHE A 64 -12.91 7.44 -5.30
C PHE A 64 -12.11 7.64 -6.59
N ILE A 65 -11.00 6.91 -6.77
CA ILE A 65 -10.16 6.97 -7.98
C ILE A 65 -10.91 6.40 -9.19
N GLY A 66 -11.64 5.30 -8.99
CA GLY A 66 -12.18 4.46 -10.05
C GLY A 66 -11.47 3.11 -10.09
N ASN A 67 -12.20 2.01 -9.90
CA ASN A 67 -11.60 0.68 -9.88
C ASN A 67 -10.96 0.27 -11.21
N ASP A 68 -11.49 0.74 -12.34
CA ASP A 68 -10.90 0.56 -13.67
C ASP A 68 -9.54 1.23 -13.78
N ILE A 69 -9.43 2.50 -13.36
CA ILE A 69 -8.17 3.25 -13.38
C ILE A 69 -7.14 2.61 -12.45
N ASN A 70 -7.55 2.29 -11.22
CA ASN A 70 -6.65 1.66 -10.26
C ASN A 70 -6.15 0.28 -10.75
N TYR A 71 -7.05 -0.54 -11.32
CA TYR A 71 -6.72 -1.85 -11.86
C TYR A 71 -5.79 -1.77 -13.08
N GLU A 72 -6.01 -0.80 -13.97
CA GLU A 72 -5.16 -0.60 -15.15
C GLU A 72 -3.74 -0.17 -14.79
N VAL A 73 -3.59 0.73 -13.81
CA VAL A 73 -2.26 1.11 -13.28
C VAL A 73 -1.57 -0.10 -12.65
N THR A 74 -2.26 -0.88 -11.81
CA THR A 74 -1.70 -2.10 -11.23
C THR A 74 -1.27 -3.10 -12.30
N SER A 75 -2.10 -3.32 -13.32
CA SER A 75 -1.83 -4.23 -14.43
C SER A 75 -0.65 -3.79 -15.29
N THR A 76 -0.48 -2.48 -15.48
CA THR A 76 0.64 -1.89 -16.21
C THR A 76 1.95 -2.09 -15.44
N VAL A 77 1.98 -1.69 -14.16
CA VAL A 77 3.15 -1.89 -13.28
C VAL A 77 3.54 -3.38 -13.24
N PHE A 78 2.57 -4.28 -13.10
CA PHE A 78 2.82 -5.73 -13.10
C PHE A 78 3.51 -6.21 -14.39
N LYS A 79 3.03 -5.79 -15.56
CA LYS A 79 3.62 -6.15 -16.85
C LYS A 79 5.01 -5.56 -17.04
N GLU A 80 5.19 -4.30 -16.66
CA GLU A 80 6.47 -3.57 -16.81
C GLU A 80 7.56 -4.12 -15.88
N PHE A 81 7.18 -4.68 -14.72
CA PHE A 81 8.08 -5.44 -13.84
C PHE A 81 8.19 -6.93 -14.21
N PHE A 82 7.90 -7.29 -15.45
CA PHE A 82 8.00 -8.67 -15.95
C PHE A 82 7.22 -9.69 -15.09
N TYR A 83 6.02 -9.30 -14.67
CA TYR A 83 5.10 -10.14 -13.89
C TYR A 83 5.61 -10.48 -12.48
N ASP A 84 6.34 -9.56 -11.83
CA ASP A 84 6.73 -9.72 -10.43
C ASP A 84 5.49 -9.92 -9.52
N PRO A 85 5.42 -11.03 -8.75
CA PRO A 85 4.24 -11.39 -7.96
C PRO A 85 3.82 -10.34 -6.93
N ARG A 86 4.71 -9.42 -6.54
CA ARG A 86 4.38 -8.29 -5.65
C ARG A 86 3.31 -7.37 -6.21
N TYR A 87 3.32 -7.17 -7.52
CA TYR A 87 2.40 -6.27 -8.21
C TYR A 87 1.22 -6.99 -8.87
N LYS A 88 1.07 -8.30 -8.61
CA LYS A 88 0.02 -9.12 -9.23
C LYS A 88 -1.38 -8.52 -8.99
N PRO A 89 -2.16 -8.23 -10.04
CA PRO A 89 -3.53 -7.75 -9.91
C PRO A 89 -4.45 -8.80 -9.28
N SER A 90 -5.48 -8.34 -8.56
CA SER A 90 -6.49 -9.21 -7.94
C SER A 90 -7.60 -9.61 -8.93
N PHE A 91 -8.11 -10.84 -8.78
CA PHE A 91 -9.31 -11.29 -9.47
C PHE A 91 -10.56 -10.58 -9.00
N THR A 92 -10.67 -10.27 -7.70
CA THR A 92 -11.79 -9.50 -7.14
C THR A 92 -11.90 -8.15 -7.80
N GLN A 93 -10.80 -7.38 -7.88
CA GLN A 93 -10.84 -6.08 -8.53
C GLN A 93 -11.14 -6.19 -10.03
N LYS A 94 -10.56 -7.19 -10.73
CA LYS A 94 -10.88 -7.45 -12.13
C LYS A 94 -12.38 -7.65 -12.37
N ARG A 95 -13.04 -8.46 -11.54
CA ARG A 95 -14.49 -8.72 -11.63
C ARG A 95 -15.32 -7.47 -11.39
N MET A 96 -14.89 -6.59 -10.48
CA MET A 96 -15.54 -5.29 -10.25
C MET A 96 -15.52 -4.43 -11.52
N VAL A 97 -14.37 -4.38 -12.20
CA VAL A 97 -14.21 -3.65 -13.47
C VAL A 97 -15.08 -4.26 -14.56
N GLU A 98 -15.04 -5.58 -14.76
CA GLU A 98 -15.85 -6.29 -15.75
C GLU A 98 -17.36 -6.13 -15.52
N ALA A 99 -17.79 -5.98 -14.27
CA ALA A 99 -19.18 -5.75 -13.89
C ALA A 99 -19.58 -4.26 -13.88
N ASN A 100 -18.72 -3.35 -14.36
CA ASN A 100 -18.92 -1.90 -14.34
C ASN A 100 -19.21 -1.33 -12.93
N ARG A 101 -18.65 -1.94 -11.88
CA ARG A 101 -18.71 -1.48 -10.49
C ARG A 101 -17.46 -0.65 -10.18
N LEU A 102 -17.43 0.55 -10.75
CA LEU A 102 -16.22 1.36 -10.81
C LEU A 102 -16.06 2.31 -9.62
N GLY A 103 -16.94 2.26 -8.62
CA GLY A 103 -16.93 3.15 -7.46
C GLY A 103 -17.91 4.31 -7.60
N ARG A 104 -17.55 5.48 -7.08
CA ARG A 104 -18.46 6.64 -6.97
C ARG A 104 -19.02 7.08 -8.31
N LYS A 105 -18.20 7.04 -9.37
CA LYS A 105 -18.60 7.48 -10.72
C LYS A 105 -19.70 6.63 -11.36
N THR A 106 -19.91 5.40 -10.87
CA THR A 106 -20.98 4.49 -11.31
C THR A 106 -22.03 4.25 -10.23
N GLY A 107 -21.97 4.97 -9.09
CA GLY A 107 -22.87 4.77 -7.94
C GLY A 107 -22.65 3.46 -7.17
N ILE A 108 -21.73 2.60 -7.61
CA ILE A 108 -21.42 1.31 -6.98
C ILE A 108 -19.99 0.88 -7.26
N GLY A 109 -19.28 0.45 -6.21
CA GLY A 109 -17.97 -0.17 -6.20
C GLY A 109 -17.88 -1.15 -5.05
N TYR A 110 -16.81 -1.09 -4.25
CA TYR A 110 -16.74 -1.82 -2.98
C TYR A 110 -17.80 -1.34 -1.98
N TYR A 111 -18.17 -0.06 -2.06
CA TYR A 111 -19.33 0.52 -1.41
C TYR A 111 -20.46 0.77 -2.42
N ASN A 112 -21.68 0.76 -1.93
CA ASN A 112 -22.83 1.23 -2.68
C ASN A 112 -23.10 2.70 -2.33
N TYR A 113 -23.16 3.56 -3.34
CA TYR A 113 -23.29 5.02 -3.21
C TYR A 113 -24.68 5.53 -3.61
N ASN A 114 -25.66 4.63 -3.79
CA ASN A 114 -27.05 5.01 -3.99
C ASN A 114 -27.72 5.31 -2.64
N ASP A 115 -28.63 6.27 -2.61
CA ASP A 115 -29.21 6.87 -1.38
C ASP A 115 -29.94 5.88 -0.43
N GLU A 116 -30.29 4.68 -0.90
CA GLU A 116 -31.01 3.66 -0.13
C GLU A 116 -30.13 2.49 0.33
N ALA A 117 -28.82 2.54 0.06
CA ALA A 117 -27.95 1.40 0.30
C ALA A 117 -27.42 1.32 1.74
N ALA A 118 -27.77 0.25 2.44
CA ALA A 118 -27.13 -0.12 3.70
C ALA A 118 -25.76 -0.76 3.41
N ASN A 119 -24.70 0.04 3.46
CA ASN A 119 -23.34 -0.50 3.50
C ASN A 119 -23.12 -1.24 4.83
N LEU A 120 -22.21 -2.21 4.83
CA LEU A 120 -21.81 -2.87 6.06
C LEU A 120 -21.14 -1.87 7.01
N GLU A 121 -21.27 -2.11 8.31
CA GLU A 121 -20.54 -1.37 9.33
C GLU A 121 -19.20 -2.08 9.64
N PRO A 122 -18.16 -1.32 10.05
CA PRO A 122 -16.90 -1.91 10.46
C PRO A 122 -17.07 -2.68 11.77
N GLU A 123 -16.42 -3.84 11.84
CA GLU A 123 -16.16 -4.52 13.10
C GLU A 123 -15.08 -3.74 13.86
N ARG A 124 -15.47 -3.15 15.00
CA ARG A 124 -14.56 -2.36 15.84
C ARG A 124 -13.91 -3.23 16.89
N ASN A 125 -12.82 -3.87 16.50
CA ASN A 125 -11.94 -4.64 17.37
C ASN A 125 -10.51 -4.13 17.22
N ASP A 126 -9.92 -3.59 18.29
CA ASP A 126 -8.63 -2.92 18.21
C ASP A 126 -7.48 -3.85 17.84
N ALA A 127 -7.50 -5.10 18.33
CA ALA A 127 -6.47 -6.09 18.00
C ALA A 127 -6.51 -6.47 16.51
N LEU A 128 -7.72 -6.68 15.97
CA LEU A 128 -7.92 -6.91 14.54
C LEU A 128 -7.52 -5.67 13.72
N GLY A 129 -7.94 -4.48 14.15
CA GLY A 129 -7.61 -3.22 13.48
C GLY A 129 -6.10 -3.00 13.39
N GLN A 130 -5.37 -3.19 14.48
CA GLN A 130 -3.91 -3.09 14.50
C GLN A 130 -3.27 -4.13 13.57
N TYR A 131 -3.73 -5.38 13.57
CA TYR A 131 -3.22 -6.43 12.68
C TYR A 131 -3.39 -6.07 11.19
N LEU A 132 -4.59 -5.61 10.80
CA LEU A 132 -4.88 -5.22 9.41
C LEU A 132 -4.00 -4.05 8.96
N MET A 133 -3.86 -3.04 9.83
CA MET A 133 -3.00 -1.88 9.57
C MET A 133 -1.55 -2.31 9.41
N ASP A 134 -1.06 -3.15 10.33
CA ASP A 134 0.33 -3.60 10.35
C ASP A 134 0.70 -4.41 9.10
N ARG A 135 -0.19 -5.31 8.67
CA ARG A 135 0.01 -6.13 7.48
C ARG A 135 0.11 -5.30 6.20
N ILE A 136 -0.70 -4.24 6.08
CA ILE A 136 -0.58 -3.31 4.95
C ILE A 136 0.68 -2.45 5.07
N LEU A 137 0.92 -1.88 6.26
CA LEU A 137 2.04 -0.97 6.48
C LEU A 137 3.39 -1.65 6.24
N ILE A 138 3.56 -2.89 6.68
CA ILE A 138 4.84 -3.58 6.49
C ILE A 138 5.18 -3.79 5.01
N MET A 139 4.16 -4.04 4.18
CA MET A 139 4.35 -4.18 2.74
C MET A 139 4.67 -2.84 2.06
N LEU A 140 4.08 -1.74 2.54
CA LEU A 140 4.44 -0.39 2.08
C LEU A 140 5.88 -0.03 2.46
N ILE A 141 6.27 -0.33 3.69
CA ILE A 141 7.65 -0.16 4.19
C ILE A 141 8.63 -0.96 3.32
N ASN A 142 8.31 -2.21 3.01
CA ASN A 142 9.15 -3.06 2.17
C ASN A 142 9.36 -2.48 0.77
N GLU A 143 8.31 -1.94 0.14
CA GLU A 143 8.44 -1.30 -1.18
C GLU A 143 9.24 0.01 -1.13
N ALA A 144 9.09 0.81 -0.09
CA ALA A 144 9.92 2.01 0.12
C ALA A 144 11.39 1.64 0.33
N ALA A 145 11.66 0.61 1.13
CA ALA A 145 12.99 0.08 1.39
C ALA A 145 13.64 -0.45 0.09
N ASP A 146 12.88 -1.16 -0.75
CA ASP A 146 13.38 -1.62 -2.05
C ASP A 146 13.60 -0.49 -3.05
N ALA A 147 12.75 0.54 -3.05
CA ALA A 147 12.97 1.73 -3.87
C ALA A 147 14.29 2.43 -3.50
N LEU A 148 14.60 2.52 -2.21
CA LEU A 148 15.89 3.03 -1.73
C LEU A 148 17.04 2.09 -2.10
N TYR A 149 16.88 0.78 -1.90
CA TYR A 149 17.89 -0.23 -2.22
C TYR A 149 18.31 -0.22 -3.69
N LEU A 150 17.35 -0.01 -4.60
CA LEU A 150 17.56 0.08 -6.04
C LEU A 150 18.00 1.49 -6.49
N HIS A 151 18.20 2.39 -5.53
CA HIS A 151 18.57 3.79 -5.75
C HIS A 151 17.59 4.50 -6.70
N ILE A 152 16.29 4.23 -6.58
CA ILE A 152 15.26 4.90 -7.38
C ILE A 152 15.18 6.38 -6.99
N ALA A 153 15.21 6.66 -5.70
CA ALA A 153 15.20 8.01 -5.15
C ALA A 153 15.95 8.04 -3.82
N THR A 154 16.21 9.25 -3.31
CA THR A 154 16.77 9.40 -1.96
C THR A 154 15.73 9.01 -0.91
N ARG A 155 16.19 8.66 0.30
CA ARG A 155 15.32 8.36 1.44
C ARG A 155 14.31 9.49 1.69
N ASP A 156 14.80 10.73 1.68
CA ASP A 156 13.99 11.93 1.94
C ASP A 156 12.97 12.16 0.82
N ASP A 157 13.36 11.97 -0.46
CA ASP A 157 12.43 12.07 -1.60
C ASP A 157 11.34 10.99 -1.56
N ILE A 158 11.66 9.77 -1.12
CA ILE A 158 10.70 8.67 -0.99
C ILE A 158 9.61 9.05 0.02
N ASP A 159 10.01 9.43 1.24
CA ASP A 159 9.05 9.78 2.29
C ASP A 159 8.29 11.08 1.96
N MET A 160 8.95 12.05 1.34
CA MET A 160 8.32 13.28 0.88
C MET A 160 7.29 13.03 -0.22
N ALA A 161 7.59 12.16 -1.19
CA ALA A 161 6.66 11.79 -2.25
C ALA A 161 5.40 11.12 -1.69
N MET A 162 5.53 10.23 -0.70
CA MET A 162 4.39 9.54 -0.11
C MET A 162 3.54 10.47 0.77
N THR A 163 4.18 11.32 1.57
CA THR A 163 3.46 12.25 2.46
C THR A 163 2.81 13.41 1.70
N LYS A 164 3.46 13.96 0.67
CA LYS A 164 2.95 15.12 -0.09
C LYS A 164 2.18 14.72 -1.35
N GLY A 165 2.53 13.60 -1.98
CA GLY A 165 1.90 13.14 -3.22
C GLY A 165 0.59 12.39 -2.99
N VAL A 166 0.54 11.52 -1.98
CA VAL A 166 -0.64 10.69 -1.66
C VAL A 166 -1.17 10.87 -0.23
N ASN A 167 -0.71 11.90 0.47
CA ASN A 167 -1.19 12.26 1.81
C ASN A 167 -1.01 11.16 2.85
N TYR A 168 0.06 10.36 2.76
CA TYR A 168 0.38 9.44 3.85
C TYR A 168 0.69 10.26 5.11
N PRO A 169 0.25 9.79 6.29
CA PRO A 169 0.38 10.57 7.52
C PRO A 169 1.84 10.65 8.01
N LYS A 170 2.68 9.71 7.59
CA LYS A 170 4.12 9.71 7.86
C LYS A 170 4.90 9.10 6.69
N GLY A 171 6.20 9.42 6.63
CA GLY A 171 7.17 8.71 5.81
C GLY A 171 7.24 7.23 6.17
N LEU A 172 7.35 6.37 5.17
CA LEU A 172 7.40 4.92 5.34
C LEU A 172 8.75 4.49 5.93
N LEU A 173 9.85 5.11 5.51
CA LEU A 173 11.17 4.80 6.06
C LEU A 173 11.29 5.34 7.50
N THR A 174 10.67 6.49 7.80
CA THR A 174 10.53 6.96 9.19
C THR A 174 9.73 5.98 10.05
N TRP A 175 8.60 5.46 9.54
CA TRP A 175 7.84 4.44 10.25
C TRP A 175 8.63 3.15 10.48
N ALA A 176 9.47 2.75 9.52
CA ALA A 176 10.32 1.57 9.68
C ALA A 176 11.30 1.72 10.85
N ASP A 177 11.91 2.89 11.03
CA ASP A 177 12.81 3.17 12.14
C ASP A 177 12.08 3.18 13.49
N GLU A 178 10.90 3.78 13.56
CA GLU A 178 10.08 3.81 14.78
C GLU A 178 9.63 2.42 15.23
N ARG A 179 9.32 1.52 14.27
CA ARG A 179 8.93 0.14 14.57
C ARG A 179 10.12 -0.75 14.91
N GLY A 180 11.30 -0.43 14.36
CA GLY A 180 12.48 -1.28 14.41
C GLY A 180 12.67 -2.05 13.10
N ILE A 181 13.91 -2.02 12.59
CA ILE A 181 14.31 -2.68 11.35
C ILE A 181 14.19 -4.22 11.45
N ASP A 182 14.49 -4.76 12.62
CA ASP A 182 14.34 -6.18 12.96
C ASP A 182 12.87 -6.60 12.99
N VAL A 183 12.01 -5.78 13.60
CA VAL A 183 10.56 -6.01 13.61
C VAL A 183 10.02 -6.03 12.19
N CYS A 184 10.46 -5.10 11.34
CA CYS A 184 10.04 -5.06 9.94
C CYS A 184 10.50 -6.30 9.17
N LEU A 185 11.76 -6.70 9.33
CA LEU A 185 12.30 -7.90 8.68
C LEU A 185 11.54 -9.16 9.11
N ASN A 186 11.35 -9.35 10.42
CA ASN A 186 10.71 -10.54 10.96
C ASN A 186 9.26 -10.66 10.48
N ALA A 187 8.49 -9.57 10.48
CA ALA A 187 7.12 -9.58 9.98
C ALA A 187 7.02 -10.00 8.49
N LEU A 188 7.98 -9.56 7.65
CA LEU A 188 8.04 -9.98 6.25
C LEU A 188 8.47 -11.45 6.10
N GLU A 189 9.42 -11.92 6.90
CA GLU A 189 9.86 -13.32 6.88
C GLU A 189 8.75 -14.27 7.37
N GLU A 190 7.96 -13.86 8.37
CA GLU A 190 6.78 -14.59 8.85
C GLU A 190 5.71 -14.69 7.76
N LEU A 191 5.34 -13.58 7.11
CA LEU A 191 4.41 -13.59 5.99
C LEU A 191 4.93 -14.44 4.83
N GLN A 192 6.21 -14.34 4.50
CA GLN A 192 6.82 -15.15 3.43
C GLN A 192 6.80 -16.64 3.78
N SER A 193 7.06 -17.00 5.04
CA SER A 193 7.01 -18.39 5.50
C SER A 193 5.60 -18.96 5.50
N GLU A 194 4.61 -18.18 5.94
CA GLU A 194 3.21 -18.58 6.01
C GLU A 194 2.63 -18.85 4.62
N TYR A 195 2.83 -17.91 3.68
CA TYR A 195 2.25 -18.03 2.34
C TYR A 195 3.13 -18.80 1.34
N GLY A 196 4.44 -18.91 1.60
CA GLY A 196 5.39 -19.47 0.64
C GLY A 196 5.50 -18.65 -0.66
N GLU A 197 5.13 -17.37 -0.62
CA GLU A 197 5.05 -16.50 -1.79
C GLU A 197 6.20 -15.48 -1.83
N ASP A 198 6.85 -15.35 -2.99
CA ASP A 198 7.85 -14.30 -3.26
C ASP A 198 7.29 -12.86 -3.19
N ARG A 199 5.97 -12.73 -3.08
CA ARG A 199 5.27 -11.48 -2.78
C ARG A 199 5.80 -10.84 -1.50
N TYR A 200 6.04 -11.62 -0.45
CA TYR A 200 6.43 -11.10 0.87
C TYR A 200 7.95 -11.05 1.08
N ARG A 201 8.75 -11.37 0.05
CA ARG A 201 10.21 -11.38 0.17
C ARG A 201 10.73 -10.05 0.75
N PRO A 202 11.53 -10.06 1.84
CA PRO A 202 12.05 -8.83 2.42
C PRO A 202 13.05 -8.14 1.51
N SER A 203 13.07 -6.80 1.53
CA SER A 203 14.14 -6.02 0.92
C SER A 203 15.51 -6.43 1.50
N PRO A 204 16.55 -6.62 0.66
CA PRO A 204 17.88 -6.93 1.15
C PRO A 204 18.47 -5.83 2.06
N ILE A 205 17.97 -4.58 1.98
CA ILE A 205 18.50 -3.48 2.77
C ILE A 205 18.30 -3.69 4.26
N PHE A 206 17.20 -4.30 4.70
CA PHE A 206 16.95 -4.58 6.13
C PHE A 206 18.06 -5.46 6.72
N LYS A 207 18.41 -6.56 6.03
CA LYS A 207 19.51 -7.46 6.46
C LYS A 207 20.86 -6.74 6.47
N LYS A 208 21.10 -5.82 5.53
CA LYS A 208 22.35 -5.04 5.49
C LYS A 208 22.43 -4.04 6.65
N MET A 209 21.33 -3.37 6.96
CA MET A 209 21.24 -2.38 8.05
C MET A 209 21.42 -3.04 9.41
N LEU A 210 20.77 -4.17 9.66
CA LEU A 210 20.91 -4.91 10.93
C LEU A 210 22.35 -5.37 11.19
N ARG A 211 23.07 -5.82 10.16
CA ARG A 211 24.49 -6.20 10.30
C ARG A 211 25.39 -5.04 10.70
N LYS A 212 24.98 -3.80 10.40
CA LYS A 212 25.75 -2.59 10.67
C LYS A 212 25.22 -1.77 11.86
N GLY A 213 24.05 -2.13 12.40
CA GLY A 213 23.36 -1.33 13.41
C GLY A 213 22.88 0.02 12.89
N GLU A 214 22.48 0.08 11.61
CA GLU A 214 21.99 1.30 10.95
C GLU A 214 20.46 1.41 11.01
N GLN A 215 19.97 2.66 11.03
CA GLN A 215 18.58 3.06 10.79
C GLN A 215 18.50 3.80 9.45
N PHE A 216 17.30 3.99 8.90
CA PHE A 216 17.15 4.77 7.67
C PHE A 216 17.52 6.22 7.95
N TYR A 217 17.09 6.77 9.08
CA TYR A 217 17.41 8.10 9.58
C TYR A 217 18.44 8.05 10.72
N PRO A 218 19.42 8.98 10.73
CA PRO A 218 20.41 9.10 11.80
C PRO A 218 19.85 9.74 13.08
#